data_AF-A0A1F8C361-F1
#
_entry.id   AF-A0A1F8C361-F1
#
_cell.length_a   1.000
_cell.length_b   1.000
_cell.length_c   1.000
_cell.angle_alpha   90.00
_cell.angle_beta   90.00
_cell.angle_gamma   90.00
#
_symmetry.space_group_name_H-M   'P 1'
#
loop_
_entity.id
_entity.type
_entity.pdbx_description
1 polymer ?
#
loop_
_entity_poly.entity_id
_entity_poly.type
_entity_poly.pdbx_seq_one_letter_code
_entity_poly.pdbx_strand_id
1 'polypeptide(L)'
;MPAQVYSHIYNQGVEKRIIFTDGEDYEAFLRFLKSYLTSPDNSDSTKKTFTVKGRTFRGVPHQPKNYFNQIELIAYSLMPDHFHLLLHQITPGALEKFMRSLSTRYAMYFNQRYQRTGSLFAGPYKSVQIEDVSGLAHLTRYLHRGGDYSSYPEFVGERETPWVKSKAVLYSVKGAAAYRNFVEQYELTQMEEKLLEGIILEDKSEHLEGRVPELAESPDLPPRSRFPELATAVAVFGLLFTLGLRNIQTTVAKTQALASPSPTPAVSGVEDEKIEEPKTMLVVKIDDGAQSVNIRAKPTTKSEKIGEATDGETFEFVSIDSGWYGVKLPEEATGFISATYIEITEEGDNL
;
A
#
# COMPACT_ATOMS: atom_id res chain seq x y z
N MET A 1 15.63 -19.81 -10.18
CA MET A 1 14.24 -19.40 -9.86
C MET A 1 13.87 -18.31 -10.86
N PRO A 2 12.61 -18.19 -11.33
CA PRO A 2 12.21 -17.03 -12.11
C PRO A 2 12.42 -15.77 -11.27
N ALA A 3 12.82 -14.66 -11.91
CA ALA A 3 12.96 -13.36 -11.26
C ALA A 3 11.65 -12.98 -10.54
N GLN A 4 11.75 -12.35 -9.36
CA GLN A 4 10.56 -11.80 -8.70
C GLN A 4 9.94 -10.74 -9.62
N VAL A 5 8.66 -10.90 -9.94
CA VAL A 5 7.97 -10.01 -10.90
C VAL A 5 7.14 -9.01 -10.11
N TYR A 6 7.68 -7.79 -9.99
CA TYR A 6 6.95 -6.64 -9.47
C TYR A 6 6.30 -5.89 -10.64
N SER A 7 5.06 -5.46 -10.46
CA SER A 7 4.32 -4.71 -11.46
C SER A 7 3.67 -3.48 -10.84
N HIS A 8 3.96 -2.32 -11.43
CA HIS A 8 3.16 -1.12 -11.22
C HIS A 8 1.88 -1.23 -12.05
N ILE A 9 0.74 -1.15 -11.39
CA ILE A 9 -0.59 -1.19 -11.98
C ILE A 9 -1.26 0.16 -11.82
N TYR A 10 -1.84 0.66 -12.91
CA TYR A 10 -2.58 1.91 -12.96
C TYR A 10 -3.95 1.69 -13.61
N ASN A 11 -4.99 2.29 -13.05
CA ASN A 11 -6.28 2.40 -13.74
C ASN A 11 -7.00 3.69 -13.34
N GLN A 12 -7.73 4.27 -14.29
CA GLN A 12 -8.38 5.57 -14.16
C GLN A 12 -9.85 5.51 -14.57
N GLY A 13 -10.64 6.44 -14.03
CA GLY A 13 -12.02 6.65 -14.44
C GLY A 13 -12.15 7.00 -15.92
N VAL A 14 -13.25 6.57 -16.54
CA VAL A 14 -13.64 7.08 -17.87
C VAL A 14 -13.69 8.59 -17.85
N GLU A 15 -13.14 9.27 -18.87
CA GLU A 15 -13.17 10.74 -18.97
C GLU A 15 -12.59 11.46 -17.72
N LYS A 16 -11.59 10.86 -17.06
CA LYS A 16 -11.00 11.36 -15.79
C LYS A 16 -12.04 11.54 -14.68
N ARG A 17 -13.06 10.69 -14.68
CA ARG A 17 -14.09 10.68 -13.66
C ARG A 17 -13.50 10.39 -12.30
N ILE A 18 -13.89 11.17 -11.30
CA ILE A 18 -13.73 10.84 -9.89
C ILE A 18 -14.39 9.48 -9.62
N ILE A 19 -13.58 8.49 -9.27
CA ILE A 19 -13.97 7.14 -8.90
C ILE A 19 -13.97 6.93 -7.38
N PHE A 20 -13.35 7.83 -6.60
CA PHE A 20 -13.46 7.90 -5.14
C PHE A 20 -14.06 9.25 -4.75
N THR A 21 -15.37 9.27 -4.48
CA THR A 21 -16.12 10.51 -4.24
C THR A 21 -16.09 10.91 -2.77
N ASP A 22 -16.02 9.94 -1.87
CA ASP A 22 -16.03 10.12 -0.42
C ASP A 22 -15.20 9.03 0.28
N GLY A 23 -15.02 9.15 1.60
CA GLY A 23 -14.29 8.18 2.41
C GLY A 23 -14.83 6.74 2.30
N GLU A 24 -16.13 6.55 2.07
CA GLU A 24 -16.71 5.21 1.95
C GLU A 24 -16.25 4.50 0.67
N ASP A 25 -16.02 5.24 -0.41
CA ASP A 25 -15.48 4.69 -1.66
C ASP A 25 -14.05 4.17 -1.47
N TYR A 26 -13.20 4.93 -0.76
CA TYR A 26 -11.83 4.51 -0.42
C TYR A 26 -11.86 3.27 0.47
N GLU A 27 -12.66 3.29 1.55
CA GLU A 27 -12.81 2.15 2.44
C GLU A 27 -13.36 0.91 1.72
N ALA A 28 -14.31 1.07 0.80
CA ALA A 28 -14.86 -0.04 0.02
C ALA A 28 -13.79 -0.69 -0.84
N PHE A 29 -12.94 0.11 -1.51
CA PHE A 29 -11.84 -0.39 -2.32
C PHE A 29 -10.80 -1.15 -1.47
N LEU A 30 -10.36 -0.55 -0.35
CA LEU A 30 -9.44 -1.18 0.59
C LEU A 30 -10.02 -2.47 1.20
N ARG A 31 -11.32 -2.50 1.51
CA ARG A 31 -12.02 -3.70 1.96
C ARG A 31 -12.02 -4.81 0.90
N PHE A 32 -12.17 -4.45 -0.38
CA PHE A 32 -12.07 -5.44 -1.45
C PHE A 32 -10.65 -6.00 -1.58
N LEU A 33 -9.62 -5.14 -1.55
CA LEU A 33 -8.22 -5.57 -1.48
C LEU A 33 -7.99 -6.54 -0.31
N LYS A 34 -8.36 -6.13 0.90
CA LYS A 34 -8.28 -6.98 2.11
C LYS A 34 -8.92 -8.34 1.89
N SER A 35 -10.14 -8.39 1.34
CA SER A 35 -10.86 -9.65 1.12
C SER A 35 -10.19 -10.59 0.11
N TYR A 36 -9.46 -10.03 -0.86
CA TYR A 36 -8.71 -10.81 -1.84
C TYR A 36 -7.34 -11.25 -1.34
N LEU A 37 -6.72 -10.49 -0.44
CA LEU A 37 -5.31 -10.63 -0.06
C LEU A 37 -5.10 -11.16 1.36
N THR A 38 -6.15 -11.37 2.13
CA THR A 38 -6.09 -12.03 3.45
C THR A 38 -6.30 -13.52 3.28
N SER A 39 -5.68 -14.34 4.15
CA SER A 39 -5.93 -15.79 4.18
C SER A 39 -7.44 -16.07 4.22
N PRO A 40 -7.93 -17.01 3.39
CA PRO A 40 -9.32 -17.42 3.48
C PRO A 40 -9.58 -18.12 4.82
N ASP A 41 -10.80 -18.00 5.33
CA ASP A 41 -11.25 -18.73 6.51
C ASP A 41 -11.16 -20.24 6.27
N ASN A 42 -10.88 -21.01 7.33
CA ASN A 42 -10.86 -22.47 7.24
C ASN A 42 -12.22 -22.98 6.74
N SER A 43 -12.20 -23.87 5.73
CA SER A 43 -13.38 -24.45 5.08
C SER A 43 -14.40 -25.08 6.05
N ASP A 44 -13.96 -25.56 7.21
CA ASP A 44 -14.88 -26.11 8.23
C ASP A 44 -15.66 -25.04 8.99
N SER A 45 -15.07 -23.85 9.18
CA SER A 45 -15.73 -22.71 9.84
C SER A 45 -16.76 -22.00 8.95
N THR A 46 -16.69 -22.20 7.63
CA THR A 46 -17.55 -21.53 6.64
C THR A 46 -18.78 -22.36 6.21
N LYS A 47 -18.91 -23.60 6.69
CA LYS A 47 -20.09 -24.44 6.45
C LYS A 47 -21.31 -23.80 7.13
N LYS A 48 -22.27 -23.35 6.32
CA LYS A 48 -23.56 -22.85 6.81
C LYS A 48 -24.65 -23.87 6.55
N THR A 49 -25.59 -23.94 7.49
CA THR A 49 -26.84 -24.67 7.32
C THR A 49 -27.88 -23.71 6.78
N PHE A 50 -28.51 -24.05 5.66
CA PHE A 50 -29.56 -23.24 5.05
C PHE A 50 -30.73 -24.12 4.62
N THR A 51 -31.95 -23.60 4.80
CA THR A 51 -33.19 -24.32 4.47
C THR A 51 -33.77 -23.74 3.19
N VAL A 52 -33.93 -24.58 2.17
CA VAL A 52 -34.57 -24.22 0.90
C VAL A 52 -35.72 -25.19 0.66
N LYS A 53 -36.95 -24.67 0.58
CA LYS A 53 -38.18 -25.45 0.36
C LYS A 53 -38.35 -26.62 1.35
N GLY A 54 -38.09 -26.38 2.64
CA GLY A 54 -38.24 -27.38 3.70
C GLY A 54 -37.14 -28.45 3.75
N ARG A 55 -36.13 -28.39 2.87
CA ARG A 55 -34.93 -29.24 2.92
C ARG A 55 -33.77 -28.46 3.51
N THR A 56 -33.10 -29.06 4.49
CA THR A 56 -31.91 -28.49 5.13
C THR A 56 -30.68 -28.95 4.38
N PHE A 57 -29.90 -27.98 3.90
CA PHE A 57 -28.61 -28.22 3.25
C PHE A 57 -27.50 -27.70 4.17
N ARG A 58 -26.42 -28.46 4.27
CA ARG A 58 -25.17 -28.00 4.89
C ARG A 58 -24.13 -27.92 3.81
N GLY A 59 -23.64 -26.72 3.53
CA GLY A 59 -22.68 -26.48 2.47
C GLY A 59 -21.87 -25.23 2.75
N VAL A 60 -20.77 -25.09 2.00
CA VAL A 60 -20.01 -23.85 1.99
C VAL A 60 -20.71 -22.93 0.99
N PRO A 61 -21.19 -21.74 1.40
CA PRO A 61 -21.72 -20.75 0.46
C PRO A 61 -20.67 -20.46 -0.63
N HIS A 62 -21.07 -19.96 -1.80
CA HIS A 62 -20.11 -19.51 -2.80
C HIS A 62 -19.15 -18.51 -2.16
N GLN A 63 -17.88 -18.90 -2.04
CA GLN A 63 -16.86 -18.05 -1.46
C GLN A 63 -16.44 -17.04 -2.52
N PRO A 64 -16.26 -15.76 -2.15
CA PRO A 64 -15.63 -14.82 -3.05
C PRO A 64 -14.25 -15.35 -3.44
N LYS A 65 -13.81 -15.05 -4.66
CA LYS A 65 -12.45 -15.36 -5.09
C LYS A 65 -11.46 -14.79 -4.09
N ASN A 66 -10.34 -15.48 -3.88
CA ASN A 66 -9.27 -15.06 -3.00
C ASN A 66 -7.92 -15.36 -3.67
N TYR A 67 -6.96 -14.47 -3.47
CA TYR A 67 -5.65 -14.44 -4.12
C TYR A 67 -4.51 -14.42 -3.10
N PHE A 68 -4.79 -14.78 -1.84
CA PHE A 68 -3.77 -14.98 -0.81
C PHE A 68 -2.71 -15.97 -1.29
N ASN A 69 -1.43 -15.64 -1.03
CA ASN A 69 -0.24 -16.35 -1.52
C ASN A 69 -0.12 -16.51 -3.05
N GLN A 70 -0.97 -15.85 -3.83
CA GLN A 70 -0.86 -15.78 -5.29
C GLN A 70 -0.43 -14.40 -5.76
N ILE A 71 -0.87 -13.36 -5.05
CA ILE A 71 -0.53 -11.95 -5.26
C ILE A 71 -0.23 -11.32 -3.89
N GLU A 72 0.81 -10.50 -3.84
CA GLU A 72 1.11 -9.64 -2.71
C GLU A 72 0.99 -8.18 -3.12
N LEU A 73 0.37 -7.37 -2.27
CA LEU A 73 0.34 -5.92 -2.42
C LEU A 73 1.52 -5.33 -1.66
N ILE A 74 2.44 -4.68 -2.38
CA ILE A 74 3.62 -4.03 -1.79
C ILE A 74 3.26 -2.62 -1.34
N ALA A 75 2.62 -1.85 -2.22
CA ALA A 75 2.19 -0.48 -1.97
C ALA A 75 0.93 -0.15 -2.79
N TYR A 76 0.17 0.83 -2.32
CA TYR A 76 -0.92 1.47 -3.04
C TYR A 76 -0.94 2.99 -2.81
N SER A 77 -1.56 3.69 -3.76
CA SER A 77 -1.98 5.09 -3.64
C SER A 77 -3.30 5.28 -4.40
N LEU A 78 -4.30 5.87 -3.73
CA LEU A 78 -5.64 6.08 -4.27
C LEU A 78 -5.87 7.59 -4.43
N MET A 79 -6.10 8.01 -5.67
CA MET A 79 -6.37 9.39 -6.05
C MET A 79 -7.84 9.52 -6.45
N PRO A 80 -8.47 10.71 -6.40
CA PRO A 80 -9.90 10.84 -6.66
C PRO A 80 -10.40 10.16 -7.95
N ASP A 81 -9.65 10.26 -9.05
CA ASP A 81 -10.02 9.74 -10.37
C ASP A 81 -9.25 8.50 -10.85
N HIS A 82 -8.24 8.05 -10.10
CA HIS A 82 -7.42 6.89 -10.48
C HIS A 82 -6.78 6.20 -9.27
N PHE A 83 -6.16 5.04 -9.49
CA PHE A 83 -5.40 4.35 -8.45
C PHE A 83 -4.13 3.73 -8.99
N HIS A 84 -3.17 3.56 -8.07
CA HIS A 84 -1.93 2.83 -8.29
C HIS A 84 -1.82 1.66 -7.32
N LEU A 85 -1.41 0.51 -7.83
CA LEU A 85 -1.03 -0.65 -7.02
C LEU A 85 0.36 -1.12 -7.46
N LEU A 86 1.22 -1.40 -6.50
CA LEU A 86 2.47 -2.11 -6.72
C LEU A 86 2.28 -3.55 -6.24
N LEU A 87 2.25 -4.48 -7.17
CA LEU A 87 1.94 -5.88 -6.91
C LEU A 87 3.15 -6.77 -7.18
N HIS A 88 3.35 -7.77 -6.33
CA HIS A 88 4.26 -8.88 -6.58
C HIS A 88 3.47 -10.12 -6.98
N GLN A 89 3.78 -10.68 -8.15
CA GLN A 89 3.13 -11.88 -8.66
C GLN A 89 3.87 -13.15 -8.22
N ILE A 90 3.26 -13.91 -7.31
CA ILE A 90 3.78 -15.22 -6.87
C ILE A 90 3.37 -16.31 -7.86
N THR A 91 2.08 -16.34 -8.23
CA THR A 91 1.53 -17.38 -9.12
C THR A 91 1.36 -16.85 -10.54
N PRO A 92 1.94 -17.50 -11.57
CA PRO A 92 1.76 -17.12 -12.96
C PRO A 92 0.28 -16.99 -13.36
N GLY A 93 -0.09 -15.87 -13.98
CA GLY A 93 -1.46 -15.61 -14.44
C GLY A 93 -2.45 -15.23 -13.34
N ALA A 94 -2.00 -15.05 -12.09
CA ALA A 94 -2.85 -14.62 -10.98
C ALA A 94 -3.15 -13.11 -11.02
N LEU A 95 -2.23 -12.30 -11.55
CA LEU A 95 -2.34 -10.84 -11.56
C LEU A 95 -3.52 -10.38 -12.41
N GLU A 96 -3.67 -10.92 -13.61
CA GLU A 96 -4.77 -10.60 -14.53
C GLU A 96 -6.12 -11.03 -13.96
N LYS A 97 -6.16 -12.18 -13.28
CA LYS A 97 -7.37 -12.69 -12.61
C LYS A 97 -7.74 -11.80 -11.42
N PHE A 98 -6.76 -11.41 -10.61
CA PHE A 98 -6.91 -10.51 -9.47
C PHE A 98 -7.43 -9.15 -9.92
N MET A 99 -6.73 -8.50 -10.85
CA MET A 99 -7.10 -7.17 -11.34
C MET A 99 -8.48 -7.14 -12.01
N ARG A 100 -8.84 -8.20 -12.75
CA ARG A 100 -10.20 -8.35 -13.29
C ARG A 100 -11.23 -8.42 -12.17
N SER A 101 -10.99 -9.22 -11.15
CA SER A 101 -11.93 -9.39 -10.03
C SER A 101 -12.09 -8.11 -9.22
N LEU A 102 -10.98 -7.42 -8.90
CA LEU A 102 -10.98 -6.14 -8.19
C LEU A 102 -11.71 -5.05 -8.97
N SER A 103 -11.33 -4.85 -10.24
CA SER A 103 -11.90 -3.80 -11.09
C SER A 103 -13.40 -4.03 -11.33
N THR A 104 -13.81 -5.26 -11.63
CA THR A 104 -15.23 -5.57 -11.82
C THR A 104 -16.03 -5.34 -10.54
N ARG A 105 -15.53 -5.82 -9.39
CA ARG A 105 -16.24 -5.67 -8.12
C ARG A 105 -16.39 -4.21 -7.71
N TYR A 106 -15.34 -3.41 -7.91
CA TYR A 106 -15.40 -1.99 -7.59
C TYR A 106 -16.32 -1.21 -8.53
N ALA A 107 -16.24 -1.46 -9.84
CA ALA A 107 -17.14 -0.84 -10.82
C ALA A 107 -18.61 -1.17 -10.52
N MET A 108 -18.92 -2.41 -10.15
CA MET A 108 -20.27 -2.81 -9.74
C MET A 108 -20.72 -2.07 -8.47
N TYR A 109 -19.86 -2.01 -7.44
CA TYR A 109 -20.14 -1.27 -6.21
C TYR A 109 -20.44 0.21 -6.49
N PHE A 110 -19.55 0.88 -7.22
CA PHE A 110 -19.68 2.29 -7.55
C PHE A 110 -20.95 2.56 -8.36
N ASN A 111 -21.19 1.77 -9.42
CA ASN A 111 -22.38 1.91 -10.24
C ASN A 111 -23.67 1.69 -9.44
N GLN A 112 -23.69 0.72 -8.52
CA GLN A 112 -24.83 0.48 -7.65
C GLN A 112 -25.07 1.64 -6.67
N ARG A 113 -24.00 2.12 -6.02
CA ARG A 113 -24.05 3.21 -5.04
C ARG A 113 -24.55 4.52 -5.66
N TYR A 114 -24.00 4.87 -6.81
CA TYR A 114 -24.28 6.13 -7.51
C TYR A 114 -25.37 6.01 -8.59
N GLN A 115 -26.09 4.88 -8.63
CA GLN A 115 -27.17 4.62 -9.59
C GLN A 115 -26.77 4.84 -11.06
N ARG A 116 -25.54 4.42 -11.40
CA ARG A 116 -24.96 4.54 -12.74
C ARG A 116 -25.06 3.24 -13.52
N THR A 117 -24.91 3.37 -14.83
CA THR A 117 -24.74 2.27 -15.77
C THR A 117 -23.52 2.52 -16.64
N GLY A 118 -23.00 1.46 -17.27
CA GLY A 118 -21.82 1.54 -18.15
C GLY A 118 -20.48 1.34 -17.45
N SER A 119 -19.40 1.63 -18.18
CA SER A 119 -18.03 1.45 -17.67
C SER A 119 -17.67 2.52 -16.65
N LEU A 120 -17.02 2.10 -15.56
CA LEU A 120 -16.39 3.02 -14.61
C LEU A 120 -14.98 3.41 -15.08
N PHE A 121 -14.21 2.45 -15.56
CA PHE A 121 -12.81 2.63 -15.93
C PHE A 121 -12.63 2.91 -17.42
N ALA A 122 -11.61 3.69 -17.77
CA ALA A 122 -11.28 4.07 -19.15
C ALA A 122 -10.85 2.88 -20.04
N GLY A 123 -10.65 1.70 -19.47
CA GLY A 123 -10.31 0.48 -20.18
C GLY A 123 -9.76 -0.60 -19.25
N PRO A 124 -9.04 -1.59 -19.81
CA PRO A 124 -8.16 -2.45 -19.01
C PRO A 124 -7.13 -1.63 -18.24
N TYR A 125 -6.69 -2.15 -17.09
CA TYR A 125 -5.59 -1.54 -16.34
C TYR A 125 -4.31 -1.49 -17.19
N LYS A 126 -3.49 -0.48 -16.95
CA LYS A 126 -2.12 -0.40 -17.47
C LYS A 126 -1.17 -1.07 -16.49
N SER A 127 -0.08 -1.66 -16.99
CA SER A 127 0.92 -2.34 -16.18
C SER A 127 2.31 -2.14 -16.73
N VAL A 128 3.28 -1.88 -15.84
CA VAL A 128 4.73 -1.88 -16.14
C VAL A 128 5.43 -2.79 -15.15
N GLN A 129 6.31 -3.67 -15.64
CA GLN A 129 7.14 -4.50 -14.78
C GLN A 129 8.32 -3.68 -14.24
N ILE A 130 8.65 -3.90 -12.98
CA ILE A 130 9.77 -3.26 -12.29
C ILE A 130 10.86 -4.32 -12.13
N GLU A 131 11.96 -4.16 -12.86
CA GLU A 131 13.02 -5.16 -12.95
C GLU A 131 14.06 -5.03 -11.84
N ASP A 132 14.21 -3.84 -11.26
CA ASP A 132 15.23 -3.55 -10.27
C ASP A 132 14.65 -3.00 -8.94
N VAL A 133 15.41 -3.24 -7.86
CA VAL A 133 15.01 -2.88 -6.50
C VAL A 133 15.01 -1.36 -6.29
N SER A 134 15.85 -0.62 -7.01
CA SER A 134 15.93 0.83 -6.92
C SER A 134 14.65 1.49 -7.45
N GLY A 135 14.17 1.04 -8.61
CA GLY A 135 12.90 1.41 -9.21
C GLY A 135 11.71 1.14 -8.28
N LEU A 136 11.77 0.08 -7.49
CA LEU A 136 10.75 -0.23 -6.48
C LEU A 136 10.69 0.86 -5.40
N ALA A 137 11.84 1.24 -4.83
CA ALA A 137 11.93 2.29 -3.81
C ALA A 137 11.48 3.65 -4.37
N HIS A 138 12.02 4.06 -5.53
CA HIS A 138 11.68 5.33 -6.15
C HIS A 138 10.20 5.43 -6.55
N LEU A 139 9.61 4.34 -7.08
CA LEU A 139 8.19 4.29 -7.40
C LEU A 139 7.34 4.41 -6.14
N THR A 140 7.62 3.65 -5.09
CA THR A 140 6.81 3.75 -3.85
C THR A 140 6.86 5.14 -3.24
N ARG A 141 8.05 5.79 -3.24
CA ARG A 141 8.17 7.19 -2.85
C ARG A 141 7.29 8.11 -3.69
N TYR A 142 7.32 7.95 -5.02
CA TYR A 142 6.45 8.71 -5.91
C TYR A 142 4.98 8.50 -5.50
N LEU A 143 4.52 7.26 -5.40
CA LEU A 143 3.13 6.93 -5.02
C LEU A 143 2.70 7.53 -3.67
N HIS A 144 3.57 7.48 -2.66
CA HIS A 144 3.27 7.97 -1.31
C HIS A 144 3.30 9.49 -1.17
N ARG A 145 3.95 10.22 -2.09
CA ARG A 145 3.90 11.68 -2.12
C ARG A 145 2.64 12.24 -2.78
N GLY A 146 2.00 11.47 -3.67
CA GLY A 146 0.89 11.98 -4.48
C GLY A 146 -0.49 11.88 -3.84
N GLY A 147 -0.72 10.89 -2.98
CA GLY A 147 -2.07 10.56 -2.52
C GLY A 147 -2.24 10.48 -1.00
N ASP A 148 -3.29 11.15 -0.51
CA ASP A 148 -3.70 11.13 0.90
C ASP A 148 -4.16 9.71 1.35
N TYR A 149 -4.74 8.94 0.44
CA TYR A 149 -5.16 7.56 0.67
C TYR A 149 -4.11 6.59 0.13
N SER A 150 -3.00 6.47 0.85
CA SER A 150 -1.89 5.61 0.46
C SER A 150 -1.48 4.62 1.54
N SER A 151 -0.55 3.75 1.16
CA SER A 151 0.13 2.80 2.06
C SER A 151 1.30 3.42 2.83
N TYR A 152 1.53 4.73 2.75
CA TYR A 152 2.64 5.38 3.47
C TYR A 152 2.65 5.08 4.99
N PRO A 153 1.50 5.10 5.71
CA PRO A 153 1.47 4.77 7.14
C PRO A 153 2.00 3.37 7.47
N GLU A 154 1.82 2.37 6.59
CA GLU A 154 2.40 1.02 6.77
C GLU A 154 3.92 1.00 6.64
N PHE A 155 4.50 1.94 5.89
CA PHE A 155 5.93 2.00 5.65
C PHE A 155 6.67 2.71 6.78
N VAL A 156 6.01 3.67 7.43
CA VAL A 156 6.59 4.43 8.55
C VAL A 156 6.19 3.90 9.93
N GLY A 157 5.48 2.77 9.98
CA GLY A 157 5.10 2.08 11.23
C GLY A 157 3.89 2.68 11.96
N GLU A 158 3.13 3.56 11.32
CA GLU A 158 1.94 4.19 11.91
C GLU A 158 0.67 3.33 11.78
N ARG A 159 0.67 2.36 10.85
CA ARG A 159 -0.45 1.44 10.62
C ARG A 159 0.05 0.03 10.35
N GLU A 160 -0.55 -0.97 11.01
CA GLU A 160 -0.28 -2.37 10.71
C GLU A 160 -1.39 -2.98 9.84
N THR A 161 -1.04 -3.33 8.62
CA THR A 161 -1.97 -3.94 7.65
C THR A 161 -1.37 -5.24 7.12
N PRO A 162 -1.72 -6.43 7.67
CA PRO A 162 -1.04 -7.69 7.35
C PRO A 162 -1.02 -8.10 5.87
N TRP A 163 -1.97 -7.59 5.08
CA TRP A 163 -2.09 -7.84 3.63
C TRP A 163 -1.34 -6.82 2.76
N VAL A 164 -0.62 -5.88 3.37
CA VAL A 164 0.37 -4.98 2.72
C VAL A 164 1.78 -5.47 3.09
N LYS A 165 2.64 -5.68 2.09
CA LYS A 165 3.97 -6.29 2.23
C LYS A 165 5.08 -5.27 1.93
N SER A 166 5.25 -4.30 2.82
CA SER A 166 6.22 -3.20 2.68
C SER A 166 7.70 -3.64 2.84
N LYS A 167 7.95 -4.80 3.46
CA LYS A 167 9.30 -5.27 3.85
C LYS A 167 10.31 -5.26 2.70
N ALA A 168 9.92 -5.64 1.48
CA ALA A 168 10.83 -5.66 0.34
C ALA A 168 11.42 -4.28 0.02
N VAL A 169 10.61 -3.23 0.15
CA VAL A 169 11.05 -1.85 -0.06
C VAL A 169 11.79 -1.32 1.16
N LEU A 170 11.24 -1.53 2.37
CA LEU A 170 11.89 -1.08 3.60
C LEU A 170 13.29 -1.66 3.76
N TYR A 171 13.49 -2.92 3.36
CA TYR A 171 14.81 -3.53 3.32
C TYR A 171 15.77 -2.74 2.40
N SER A 172 15.33 -2.38 1.19
CA SER A 172 16.17 -1.66 0.21
C SER A 172 16.58 -0.25 0.66
N VAL A 173 15.76 0.40 1.48
CA VAL A 173 16.02 1.76 1.97
C VAL A 173 16.54 1.81 3.40
N LYS A 174 16.86 0.66 4.02
CA LYS A 174 17.37 0.56 5.40
C LYS A 174 16.36 0.97 6.49
N GLY A 175 15.11 0.55 6.35
CA GLY A 175 14.09 0.61 7.39
C GLY A 175 13.12 1.79 7.32
N ALA A 176 12.16 1.81 8.24
CA ALA A 176 11.04 2.76 8.26
C ALA A 176 11.49 4.22 8.46
N ALA A 177 12.47 4.46 9.35
CA ALA A 177 12.99 5.81 9.60
C ALA A 177 13.72 6.38 8.38
N ALA A 178 14.56 5.56 7.72
CA ALA A 178 15.22 5.93 6.49
C ALA A 178 14.23 6.14 5.34
N TYR A 179 13.18 5.31 5.26
CA TYR A 179 12.08 5.51 4.31
C TYR A 179 11.36 6.84 4.51
N ARG A 180 11.04 7.20 5.75
CA ARG A 180 10.40 8.49 6.08
C ARG A 180 11.23 9.64 5.53
N ASN A 181 12.52 9.68 5.85
CA ASN A 181 13.45 10.70 5.34
C ASN A 181 13.53 10.68 3.81
N PHE A 182 13.61 9.48 3.21
CA PHE A 182 13.67 9.30 1.76
C PHE A 182 12.43 9.87 1.04
N VAL A 183 11.26 9.82 1.66
CA VAL A 183 10.00 10.36 1.10
C VAL A 183 9.83 11.85 1.38
N GLU A 184 10.11 12.29 2.60
CA GLU A 184 9.86 13.66 3.07
C GLU A 184 10.95 14.64 2.58
N GLN A 185 12.22 14.26 2.62
CA GLN A 185 13.37 15.11 2.27
C GLN A 185 13.78 14.92 0.80
N TYR A 186 12.83 15.12 -0.11
CA TYR A 186 12.99 14.78 -1.51
C TYR A 186 13.19 15.99 -2.41
N GLU A 187 14.27 15.95 -3.18
CA GLU A 187 14.52 16.76 -4.36
C GLU A 187 14.63 15.82 -5.56
N LEU A 188 13.80 16.06 -6.57
CA LEU A 188 13.65 15.19 -7.74
C LEU A 188 14.86 15.37 -8.67
N THR A 189 15.73 14.37 -8.75
CA THR A 189 16.94 14.46 -9.59
C THR A 189 16.63 14.10 -11.04
N GLN A 190 17.42 14.61 -12.01
CA GLN A 190 17.28 14.26 -13.44
C GLN A 190 17.41 12.74 -13.71
N MET A 191 18.20 12.03 -12.90
CA MET A 191 18.32 10.57 -13.01
C MET A 191 17.02 9.87 -12.61
N GLU A 192 16.39 10.33 -11.54
CA GLU A 192 15.11 9.82 -11.07
C GLU A 192 13.97 10.19 -12.02
N GLU A 193 13.99 11.38 -12.64
CA GLU A 193 13.02 11.75 -13.70
C GLU A 193 12.99 10.73 -14.82
N LYS A 194 14.18 10.33 -15.28
CA LYS A 194 14.36 9.37 -16.37
C LYS A 194 13.96 7.96 -15.96
N LEU A 195 14.25 7.57 -14.72
CA LEU A 195 13.81 6.28 -14.16
C LEU A 195 12.27 6.24 -14.09
N LEU A 196 11.67 7.32 -13.61
CA LEU A 196 10.24 7.45 -13.41
C LEU A 196 9.45 7.50 -14.73
N GLU A 197 10.01 8.04 -15.81
CA GLU A 197 9.37 8.06 -17.15
C GLU A 197 9.03 6.67 -17.69
N GLY A 198 9.84 5.66 -17.35
CA GLY A 198 9.59 4.30 -17.80
C GLY A 198 8.52 3.57 -16.99
N ILE A 199 8.20 4.06 -15.78
CA ILE A 199 7.39 3.32 -14.81
C ILE A 199 6.11 4.05 -14.40
N ILE A 200 6.03 5.38 -14.47
CA ILE A 200 4.81 6.14 -14.24
C ILE A 200 3.90 6.01 -15.47
N LEU A 201 2.61 5.75 -15.23
CA LEU A 201 1.62 5.41 -16.26
C LEU A 201 0.61 6.53 -16.54
N GLU A 202 0.75 7.65 -15.85
CA GLU A 202 -0.08 8.87 -15.89
C GLU A 202 0.73 10.09 -16.32
N ASP A 203 0.06 11.23 -16.51
CA ASP A 203 0.74 12.49 -16.83
C ASP A 203 1.34 13.10 -15.54
N LYS A 204 2.66 13.35 -15.53
CA LYS A 204 3.41 13.85 -14.36
C LYS A 204 2.86 15.16 -13.78
N SER A 205 2.18 15.97 -14.59
CA SER A 205 1.57 17.23 -14.13
C SER A 205 0.44 17.01 -13.11
N GLU A 206 -0.22 15.85 -13.15
CA GLU A 206 -1.39 15.55 -12.32
C GLU A 206 -1.02 15.15 -10.87
N HIS A 207 0.18 14.60 -10.68
CA HIS A 207 0.62 14.02 -9.40
C HIS A 207 1.17 15.05 -8.41
N LEU A 208 1.74 16.16 -8.90
CA LEU A 208 2.29 17.23 -8.05
C LEU A 208 1.23 18.26 -7.65
N GLU A 209 0.09 18.30 -8.35
CA GLU A 209 -1.04 19.18 -8.05
C GLU A 209 -2.04 18.55 -7.05
N GLY A 210 -1.84 17.30 -6.65
CA GLY A 210 -2.70 16.49 -5.76
C GLY A 210 -2.86 16.96 -4.31
N ARG A 211 -2.48 18.19 -3.94
CA ARG A 211 -3.05 18.80 -2.73
C ARG A 211 -4.51 19.10 -3.04
N VAL A 212 -5.41 18.29 -2.49
CA VAL A 212 -6.86 18.46 -2.55
C VAL A 212 -7.23 19.96 -2.59
N PRO A 213 -7.93 20.45 -3.64
CA PRO A 213 -8.62 21.72 -3.55
C PRO A 213 -9.56 21.61 -2.35
N GLU A 214 -9.38 22.49 -1.36
CA GLU A 214 -10.29 22.69 -0.23
C GLU A 214 -11.71 22.33 -0.65
N LEU A 215 -12.25 21.25 -0.05
CA LEU A 215 -13.50 20.58 -0.42
C LEU A 215 -14.47 21.56 -1.06
N ALA A 216 -14.48 21.59 -2.39
CA ALA A 216 -15.41 22.40 -3.12
C ALA A 216 -16.79 21.91 -2.71
N GLU A 217 -17.54 22.76 -2.01
CA GLU A 217 -18.95 22.57 -1.76
C GLU A 217 -19.60 22.27 -3.11
N SER A 218 -19.96 21.00 -3.32
CA SER A 218 -20.76 20.59 -4.45
C SER A 218 -22.04 21.44 -4.44
N PRO A 219 -22.35 22.21 -5.49
CA PRO A 219 -23.60 22.96 -5.52
C PRO A 219 -24.76 21.97 -5.58
N ASP A 220 -25.62 22.04 -4.56
CA ASP A 220 -27.02 21.63 -4.52
C ASP A 220 -27.36 20.25 -5.09
N LEU A 221 -27.23 19.20 -4.26
CA LEU A 221 -28.21 18.11 -4.31
C LEU A 221 -29.45 18.56 -3.53
N PRO A 222 -30.65 18.61 -4.14
CA PRO A 222 -31.86 18.98 -3.42
C PRO A 222 -32.17 17.93 -2.34
N PRO A 223 -32.79 18.33 -1.21
CA PRO A 223 -33.09 17.40 -0.13
C PRO A 223 -34.03 16.30 -0.63
N ARG A 224 -33.64 15.04 -0.38
CA ARG A 224 -34.44 13.85 -0.68
C ARG A 224 -35.84 13.97 -0.04
N SER A 225 -36.86 14.24 -0.86
CA SER A 225 -38.26 13.99 -0.51
C SER A 225 -38.58 12.50 -0.68
N ARG A 226 -39.24 11.91 0.33
CA ARG A 226 -39.66 10.50 0.31
C ARG A 226 -40.93 10.31 -0.56
N PHE A 227 -40.85 9.34 -1.49
CA PHE A 227 -41.94 8.64 -2.22
C PHE A 227 -42.79 9.44 -3.25
N PRO A 228 -43.66 8.80 -4.07
CA PRO A 228 -43.33 8.06 -5.29
C PRO A 228 -44.11 8.54 -6.55
N GLU A 229 -43.66 8.10 -7.73
CA GLU A 229 -44.39 8.03 -9.03
C GLU A 229 -44.76 9.30 -9.85
N LEU A 230 -44.54 9.13 -11.18
CA LEU A 230 -45.20 9.71 -12.37
C LEU A 230 -45.22 11.23 -12.66
N ALA A 231 -44.78 11.50 -13.92
CA ALA A 231 -45.35 12.43 -14.90
C ALA A 231 -44.75 13.85 -15.09
N THR A 232 -44.29 14.05 -16.33
CA THR A 232 -44.47 15.22 -17.22
C THR A 232 -43.72 16.56 -17.00
N ALA A 233 -43.12 17.00 -18.11
CA ALA A 233 -42.45 18.27 -18.38
C ALA A 233 -43.36 19.51 -18.26
N VAL A 234 -42.75 20.69 -18.07
CA VAL A 234 -42.93 21.94 -18.88
C VAL A 234 -42.08 23.10 -18.32
N ALA A 235 -41.38 23.74 -19.27
CA ALA A 235 -40.87 25.12 -19.41
C ALA A 235 -40.66 26.10 -18.22
N VAL A 236 -39.41 26.58 -18.16
CA VAL A 236 -38.89 27.97 -18.21
C VAL A 236 -39.80 29.17 -17.82
N PHE A 237 -39.18 30.09 -17.05
CA PHE A 237 -39.30 31.57 -16.96
C PHE A 237 -39.94 32.20 -15.71
N GLY A 238 -39.22 33.17 -15.14
CA GLY A 238 -39.70 34.14 -14.13
C GLY A 238 -38.59 34.51 -13.13
N LEU A 239 -37.45 35.06 -13.57
CA LEU A 239 -37.23 36.51 -13.72
C LEU A 239 -37.78 37.34 -12.53
N LEU A 240 -36.86 37.73 -11.65
CA LEU A 240 -36.81 38.97 -10.85
C LEU A 240 -37.94 39.27 -9.85
N PHE A 241 -37.59 39.13 -8.56
CA PHE A 241 -37.96 40.10 -7.50
C PHE A 241 -36.65 40.50 -6.82
N THR A 242 -36.00 41.60 -7.24
CA THR A 242 -36.14 42.96 -6.68
C THR A 242 -36.00 43.07 -5.16
N LEU A 243 -34.82 43.58 -4.76
CA LEU A 243 -34.61 44.58 -3.72
C LEU A 243 -35.05 44.27 -2.28
N GLY A 244 -34.04 43.95 -1.47
CA GLY A 244 -33.73 44.72 -0.26
C GLY A 244 -34.30 44.22 1.06
N LEU A 245 -33.41 43.87 1.99
CA LEU A 245 -33.25 44.57 3.27
C LEU A 245 -32.00 44.07 4.02
N ARG A 246 -31.49 44.96 4.88
CA ARG A 246 -30.17 45.01 5.49
C ARG A 246 -30.08 44.28 6.85
N ASN A 247 -28.82 44.03 7.23
CA ASN A 247 -28.22 44.02 8.57
C ASN A 247 -28.51 42.85 9.51
N ILE A 248 -27.43 42.19 9.95
CA ILE A 248 -27.08 42.00 11.37
C ILE A 248 -25.54 41.96 11.47
N GLN A 249 -25.01 42.72 12.42
CA GLN A 249 -23.60 42.77 12.82
C GLN A 249 -23.30 41.63 13.78
N THR A 250 -22.11 41.03 13.66
CA THR A 250 -21.42 40.39 14.79
C THR A 250 -19.91 40.58 14.66
N THR A 251 -19.34 40.99 15.78
CA THR A 251 -18.00 41.49 16.02
C THR A 251 -16.93 40.40 15.93
N VAL A 252 -15.83 40.71 15.24
CA VAL A 252 -14.58 39.92 15.24
C VAL A 252 -13.67 40.45 16.36
N ALA A 253 -13.30 39.57 17.28
CA ALA A 253 -12.28 39.82 18.29
C ALA A 253 -10.89 39.48 17.73
N LYS A 254 -9.99 40.45 17.89
CA LYS A 254 -8.57 40.45 17.51
C LYS A 254 -7.76 39.74 18.60
N THR A 255 -6.98 38.72 18.23
CA THR A 255 -5.91 38.18 19.09
C THR A 255 -4.59 38.12 18.34
N GLN A 256 -3.55 38.37 19.12
CA GLN A 256 -2.30 39.03 18.81
C GLN A 256 -1.18 38.00 18.58
N ALA A 257 -0.23 38.34 17.71
CA ALA A 257 0.96 37.54 17.43
C ALA A 257 1.94 37.52 18.62
N LEU A 258 2.52 36.35 18.93
CA LEU A 258 3.67 36.20 19.81
C LEU A 258 4.96 35.96 19.01
N ALA A 259 6.04 36.49 19.56
CA ALA A 259 7.36 36.65 18.96
C ALA A 259 8.17 35.35 18.83
N SER A 260 9.05 35.34 17.82
CA SER A 260 10.12 34.36 17.59
C SER A 260 11.29 34.51 18.58
N PRO A 261 11.97 33.43 18.98
CA PRO A 261 13.27 33.52 19.64
C PRO A 261 14.44 33.51 18.62
N SER A 262 15.46 34.32 18.91
CA SER A 262 16.77 34.37 18.23
C SER A 262 17.82 33.47 18.93
N PRO A 263 18.98 33.18 18.30
CA PRO A 263 19.75 31.95 18.50
C PRO A 263 20.85 32.06 19.57
N THR A 264 21.35 30.91 20.04
CA THR A 264 22.54 30.77 20.92
C THR A 264 23.55 29.81 20.23
N PRO A 265 24.84 29.76 20.63
CA PRO A 265 25.96 29.93 19.71
C PRO A 265 26.70 28.62 19.40
N ALA A 266 27.52 28.68 18.35
CA ALA A 266 28.40 27.62 17.90
C ALA A 266 29.50 27.27 18.94
N VAL A 267 29.78 25.98 19.09
CA VAL A 267 31.00 25.44 19.70
C VAL A 267 31.63 24.47 18.71
N SER A 268 32.90 24.71 18.38
CA SER A 268 33.77 23.88 17.55
C SER A 268 34.53 22.85 18.39
N GLY A 269 34.71 21.65 17.82
CA GLY A 269 35.87 20.78 18.04
C GLY A 269 35.65 19.57 18.94
N VAL A 270 35.40 18.39 18.34
CA VAL A 270 35.82 17.07 18.85
C VAL A 270 36.15 16.17 17.64
N GLU A 271 37.22 15.41 17.78
CA GLU A 271 37.94 14.58 16.79
C GLU A 271 37.16 13.33 16.33
N ASP A 272 37.47 12.87 15.11
CA ASP A 272 36.86 11.72 14.43
C ASP A 272 37.13 10.38 15.16
N GLU A 273 36.15 9.87 15.93
CA GLU A 273 36.03 8.44 16.22
C GLU A 273 35.29 7.75 15.06
N LYS A 274 35.89 6.67 14.51
CA LYS A 274 35.21 5.76 13.58
C LYS A 274 34.01 5.14 14.28
N ILE A 275 32.82 5.63 13.95
CA ILE A 275 31.54 5.01 14.33
C ILE A 275 31.47 3.67 13.56
N GLU A 276 31.62 2.53 14.25
CA GLU A 276 31.28 1.24 13.66
C GLU A 276 29.75 1.22 13.42
N GLU A 277 29.35 0.99 12.17
CA GLU A 277 27.94 0.91 11.80
C GLU A 277 27.24 -0.21 12.59
N PRO A 278 26.00 0.02 13.09
CA PRO A 278 25.25 -1.01 13.82
C PRO A 278 25.02 -2.22 12.91
N LYS A 279 25.40 -3.41 13.39
CA LYS A 279 25.25 -4.66 12.66
C LYS A 279 23.92 -5.32 13.02
N THR A 280 23.18 -5.75 12.00
CA THR A 280 21.95 -6.52 12.21
C THR A 280 22.30 -7.96 12.55
N MET A 281 21.74 -8.47 13.65
CA MET A 281 21.93 -9.85 14.08
C MET A 281 20.66 -10.68 13.81
N LEU A 282 20.86 -11.90 13.33
CA LEU A 282 19.82 -12.88 13.09
C LEU A 282 19.87 -13.92 14.17
N VAL A 283 18.77 -14.13 14.90
CA VAL A 283 18.62 -15.18 15.90
C VAL A 283 17.89 -16.36 15.27
N VAL A 284 18.44 -17.56 15.42
CA VAL A 284 17.80 -18.79 14.97
C VAL A 284 16.71 -19.19 15.96
N LYS A 285 15.49 -19.44 15.46
CA LYS A 285 14.31 -19.88 16.23
C LYS A 285 13.77 -21.18 15.66
N ILE A 286 13.76 -22.25 16.45
CA ILE A 286 13.32 -23.59 16.04
C ILE A 286 12.11 -24.04 16.86
N ASP A 287 10.91 -23.81 16.32
CA ASP A 287 9.63 -24.10 17.00
C ASP A 287 9.02 -25.47 16.61
N ASP A 288 9.65 -26.22 15.72
CA ASP A 288 9.15 -27.50 15.19
C ASP A 288 9.69 -28.74 15.93
N GLY A 289 10.46 -28.54 17.01
CA GLY A 289 11.07 -29.60 17.81
C GLY A 289 12.35 -30.21 17.23
N ALA A 290 12.88 -29.67 16.11
CA ALA A 290 14.21 -30.02 15.63
C ALA A 290 15.31 -29.48 16.56
N GLN A 291 16.49 -30.13 16.56
CA GLN A 291 17.64 -29.69 17.38
C GLN A 291 18.51 -28.64 16.69
N SER A 292 18.49 -28.59 15.35
CA SER A 292 19.28 -27.68 14.54
C SER A 292 18.64 -27.43 13.16
N VAL A 293 19.01 -26.32 12.52
CA VAL A 293 18.68 -25.98 11.14
C VAL A 293 19.93 -26.04 10.27
N ASN A 294 19.80 -26.43 9.01
CA ASN A 294 20.94 -26.50 8.10
C ASN A 294 21.31 -25.12 7.56
N ILE A 295 22.60 -24.78 7.61
CA ILE A 295 23.20 -23.66 6.88
C ILE A 295 23.69 -24.18 5.53
N ARG A 296 23.30 -23.50 4.45
CA ARG A 296 23.52 -23.98 3.08
C ARG A 296 24.34 -23.02 2.24
N ALA A 297 25.08 -23.55 1.26
CA ALA A 297 25.89 -22.75 0.35
C ALA A 297 25.07 -21.83 -0.58
N LYS A 298 23.80 -22.17 -0.82
CA LYS A 298 22.87 -21.40 -1.67
C LYS A 298 21.48 -21.36 -1.00
N PRO A 299 20.61 -20.39 -1.36
CA PRO A 299 19.29 -20.22 -0.76
C PRO A 299 18.26 -21.25 -1.29
N THR A 300 18.55 -22.54 -1.09
CA THR A 300 17.67 -23.64 -1.50
C THR A 300 17.94 -24.90 -0.68
N THR A 301 16.90 -25.68 -0.37
CA THR A 301 17.03 -26.96 0.35
C THR A 301 17.82 -28.03 -0.41
N LYS A 302 18.08 -27.84 -1.71
CA LYS A 302 18.82 -28.77 -2.57
C LYS A 302 20.32 -28.50 -2.64
N SER A 303 20.80 -27.37 -2.14
CA SER A 303 22.23 -27.06 -2.19
C SER A 303 22.99 -27.76 -1.08
N GLU A 304 24.31 -27.83 -1.24
CA GLU A 304 25.22 -28.34 -0.25
C GLU A 304 25.00 -27.68 1.12
N LYS A 305 25.01 -28.54 2.13
CA LYS A 305 25.00 -28.14 3.54
C LYS A 305 26.44 -27.83 3.92
N ILE A 306 26.68 -26.59 4.36
CA ILE A 306 28.00 -26.10 4.75
C ILE A 306 28.10 -25.87 6.27
N GLY A 307 27.00 -26.02 6.99
CA GLY A 307 26.96 -25.92 8.44
C GLY A 307 25.59 -26.28 9.02
N GLU A 308 25.47 -26.13 10.33
CA GLU A 308 24.22 -26.21 11.09
C GLU A 308 24.19 -25.05 12.09
N ALA A 309 22.99 -24.60 12.44
CA ALA A 309 22.78 -23.65 13.52
C ALA A 309 21.77 -24.21 14.53
N THR A 310 22.00 -23.96 15.81
CA THR A 310 21.09 -24.36 16.90
C THR A 310 20.13 -23.24 17.29
N ASP A 311 19.04 -23.58 17.98
CA ASP A 311 18.10 -22.60 18.51
C ASP A 311 18.81 -21.57 19.42
N GLY A 312 18.49 -20.29 19.23
CA GLY A 312 19.11 -19.16 19.91
C GLY A 312 20.46 -18.72 19.35
N GLU A 313 21.06 -19.43 18.39
CA GLU A 313 22.34 -19.04 17.79
C GLU A 313 22.18 -17.78 16.93
N THR A 314 23.19 -16.89 16.96
CA THR A 314 23.13 -15.59 16.31
C THR A 314 24.15 -15.42 15.20
N PHE A 315 23.76 -14.79 14.09
CA PHE A 315 24.64 -14.52 12.95
C PHE A 315 24.50 -13.08 12.46
N GLU A 316 25.59 -12.49 11.98
CA GLU A 316 25.54 -11.21 11.27
C GLU A 316 24.77 -11.38 9.95
N PHE A 317 23.80 -10.51 9.71
CA PHE A 317 23.01 -10.50 8.49
C PHE A 317 23.85 -10.01 7.30
N VAL A 318 23.78 -10.74 6.18
CA VAL A 318 24.49 -10.39 4.94
C VAL A 318 23.53 -10.04 3.80
N SER A 319 22.51 -10.86 3.56
CA SER A 319 21.59 -10.68 2.43
C SER A 319 20.28 -11.45 2.62
N ILE A 320 19.28 -11.18 1.78
CA ILE A 320 18.07 -11.99 1.69
C ILE A 320 17.84 -12.39 0.23
N ASP A 321 17.60 -13.68 -0.01
CA ASP A 321 17.28 -14.21 -1.32
C ASP A 321 16.22 -15.32 -1.19
N SER A 322 15.09 -15.14 -1.88
CA SER A 322 14.09 -16.20 -2.08
C SER A 322 13.58 -16.86 -0.78
N GLY A 323 13.43 -16.09 0.30
CA GLY A 323 13.00 -16.61 1.60
C GLY A 323 14.11 -17.27 2.42
N TRP A 324 15.38 -16.97 2.12
CA TRP A 324 16.54 -17.38 2.90
C TRP A 324 17.35 -16.16 3.32
N TYR A 325 17.83 -16.18 4.55
CA TYR A 325 18.74 -15.21 5.11
C TYR A 325 20.18 -15.66 4.90
N GLY A 326 20.96 -14.81 4.25
CA GLY A 326 22.41 -14.89 4.18
C GLY A 326 23.01 -14.50 5.54
N VAL A 327 23.78 -15.40 6.12
CA VAL A 327 24.48 -15.26 7.40
C VAL A 327 25.98 -15.24 7.18
N LYS A 328 26.69 -14.36 7.91
CA LYS A 328 28.16 -14.34 7.91
C LYS A 328 28.68 -15.50 8.77
N LEU A 329 29.50 -16.35 8.18
CA LEU A 329 30.19 -17.46 8.82
C LEU A 329 31.65 -17.06 9.14
N PRO A 330 32.38 -17.87 9.94
CA PRO A 330 33.82 -17.69 10.11
C PRO A 330 34.56 -17.60 8.76
N GLU A 331 35.65 -16.84 8.72
CA GLU A 331 36.44 -16.54 7.49
C GLU A 331 35.73 -15.69 6.42
N GLU A 332 34.71 -14.91 6.82
CA GLU A 332 33.89 -14.08 5.91
C GLU A 332 33.11 -14.86 4.83
N ALA A 333 32.99 -16.18 4.99
CA ALA A 333 32.12 -16.97 4.13
C ALA A 333 30.63 -16.61 4.38
N THR A 334 29.80 -16.71 3.34
CA THR A 334 28.35 -16.50 3.47
C THR A 334 27.62 -17.83 3.37
N GLY A 335 26.77 -18.13 4.35
CA GLY A 335 25.83 -19.25 4.31
C GLY A 335 24.38 -18.79 4.29
N PHE A 336 23.45 -19.69 4.03
CA PHE A 336 22.03 -19.37 3.93
C PHE A 336 21.20 -20.24 4.88
N ILE A 337 20.32 -19.60 5.67
CA ILE A 337 19.34 -20.23 6.56
C ILE A 337 17.93 -19.86 6.09
N SER A 338 16.97 -20.78 6.16
CA SER A 338 15.59 -20.50 5.76
C SER A 338 14.93 -19.45 6.66
N ALA A 339 14.20 -18.50 6.08
CA ALA A 339 13.48 -17.45 6.80
C ALA A 339 12.44 -17.96 7.81
N THR A 340 12.01 -19.22 7.67
CA THR A 340 11.12 -19.88 8.64
C THR A 340 11.76 -20.03 10.03
N TYR A 341 13.08 -20.03 10.12
CA TYR A 341 13.81 -20.28 11.37
C TYR A 341 14.59 -19.05 11.86
N ILE A 342 14.28 -17.85 11.36
CA ILE A 342 15.05 -16.64 11.66
C ILE A 342 14.15 -15.56 12.24
N GLU A 343 14.54 -15.06 13.40
CA GLU A 343 14.03 -13.83 14.02
C GLU A 343 15.15 -12.76 13.95
N ILE A 344 14.80 -11.55 13.54
CA ILE A 344 15.79 -10.47 13.38
C ILE A 344 15.81 -9.63 14.65
N THR A 345 16.99 -9.38 15.20
CA THR A 345 17.19 -8.48 16.34
C THR A 345 18.22 -7.41 15.97
N GLU A 346 17.92 -6.15 16.27
CA GLU A 346 18.91 -5.07 16.17
C GLU A 346 19.79 -5.08 17.43
N GLU A 347 21.11 -4.93 17.26
CA GLU A 347 22.00 -4.74 18.41
C GLU A 347 21.75 -3.33 18.97
N GLY A 348 20.88 -3.26 19.99
CA GLY A 348 20.39 -2.01 20.60
C GLY A 348 19.22 -2.17 21.57
N ASP A 349 18.50 -3.30 21.54
CA ASP A 349 17.34 -3.53 22.43
C ASP A 349 17.68 -4.15 23.79
N ASN A 350 18.96 -4.25 24.16
CA ASN A 350 19.40 -4.60 25.50
C ASN A 350 20.65 -3.80 25.89
N LEU A 351 20.45 -2.54 26.28
CA LEU A 351 21.06 -1.87 27.46
C LEU A 351 20.64 -0.41 27.56
#